data_AF-A0A1H3T2V9-F1
#
_entry.id   AF-A0A1H3T2V9-F1
#
_cell.length_a   1.000
_cell.length_b   1.000
_cell.length_c   1.000
_cell.angle_alpha   90.00
_cell.angle_beta   90.00
_cell.angle_gamma   90.00
#
_symmetry.space_group_name_H-M   'P 1'
#
loop_
_entity.id
_entity.type
_entity.pdbx_description
1 polymer ?
#
loop_
_entity_poly.entity_id
_entity_poly.type
_entity_poly.pdbx_seq_one_letter_code
_entity_poly.pdbx_strand_id
1 'polypeptide(L)'
;MPAVRQERNRESAVVFNPAKVSDLDQLRETVDGALASAGWPAPRWLETTADDPGYGQTRAAVEAGAGVVFVCGGDGTVMSALGALVGTETAMAILPAGTGNLLAANLGISTDLAAGIQVALDGGERRIDVGVVDDRHFAVMAGMGFDARMLEDTSDTVKARIGWPAYVLGALRHLRDRPMRLTIRVDDGPPMRRRARSVLIANVGRLQGGVKLMADATPDDGLLDVAVLTPRTLRHWAALGLAVVRHRTRVPSMQVLQGARVEVRSDRPQPRQLDGDLIEPGDALVVEVRPEAVWLCVPQPAEHPDLAEDAEAAARRGARLVEAKPAH
;
A
#
# COMPACT_ATOMS: atom_id res chain seq x y z
N MET A 1 13.18 16.79 -12.63
CA MET A 1 11.94 16.65 -13.42
C MET A 1 11.63 15.17 -13.46
N PRO A 2 10.40 14.73 -13.12
CA PRO A 2 10.09 13.30 -13.18
C PRO A 2 10.30 12.81 -14.62
N ALA A 3 10.92 11.63 -14.77
CA ALA A 3 11.19 11.05 -16.06
C ALA A 3 9.85 10.73 -16.76
N VAL A 4 9.51 11.50 -17.79
CA VAL A 4 8.34 11.22 -18.64
C VAL A 4 8.78 10.17 -19.66
N ARG A 5 8.17 8.98 -19.59
CA ARG A 5 8.44 7.87 -20.52
C ARG A 5 8.05 8.28 -21.96
N GLN A 6 8.89 7.98 -22.95
CA GLN A 6 8.49 8.02 -24.37
C GLN A 6 7.39 6.97 -24.64
N GLU A 7 6.61 7.17 -25.71
CA GLU A 7 5.39 6.41 -26.09
C GLU A 7 5.22 5.05 -25.38
N ARG A 8 4.26 5.03 -24.45
CA ARG A 8 3.93 3.87 -23.62
C ARG A 8 3.50 2.70 -24.50
N ASN A 9 4.12 1.54 -24.31
CA ASN A 9 3.64 0.29 -24.88
C ASN A 9 2.19 0.05 -24.43
N ARG A 10 1.27 -0.06 -25.38
CA ARG A 10 -0.18 -0.22 -25.13
C ARG A 10 -0.62 -1.67 -24.98
N GLU A 11 0.28 -2.63 -25.12
CA GLU A 11 0.02 -4.01 -24.72
C GLU A 11 -0.30 -4.04 -23.22
N SER A 12 -1.41 -4.68 -22.85
CA SER A 12 -1.88 -4.69 -21.47
C SER A 12 -2.45 -6.03 -21.04
N ALA A 13 -2.47 -6.24 -19.73
CA ALA A 13 -3.10 -7.39 -19.12
C ALA A 13 -3.95 -6.98 -17.92
N VAL A 14 -4.98 -7.76 -17.63
CA VAL A 14 -5.79 -7.65 -16.42
C VAL A 14 -5.53 -8.89 -15.57
N VAL A 15 -4.95 -8.69 -14.39
CA VAL A 15 -4.80 -9.71 -13.36
C VAL A 15 -5.93 -9.51 -12.35
N PHE A 16 -6.82 -10.48 -12.20
CA PHE A 16 -8.00 -10.31 -11.34
C PHE A 16 -8.20 -11.46 -10.36
N ASN A 17 -8.67 -11.09 -9.17
CA ASN A 17 -9.05 -12.04 -8.13
C ASN A 17 -10.55 -12.40 -8.23
N PRO A 18 -10.91 -13.63 -8.64
CA PRO A 18 -12.30 -14.02 -8.84
C PRO A 18 -13.11 -14.00 -7.54
N ALA A 19 -12.48 -14.12 -6.37
CA ALA A 19 -13.15 -14.05 -5.08
C ALA A 19 -13.48 -12.60 -4.63
N LYS A 20 -12.93 -11.59 -5.32
CA LYS A 20 -13.16 -10.17 -5.02
C LYS A 20 -13.95 -9.45 -6.10
N VAL A 21 -13.99 -10.00 -7.31
CA VAL A 21 -14.79 -9.47 -8.42
C VAL A 21 -16.16 -10.12 -8.42
N SER A 22 -17.21 -9.36 -8.09
CA SER A 22 -18.58 -9.88 -8.03
C SER A 22 -19.25 -10.04 -9.40
N ASP A 23 -18.85 -9.23 -10.39
CA ASP A 23 -19.39 -9.24 -11.74
C ASP A 23 -18.23 -9.12 -12.75
N LEU A 24 -17.78 -10.28 -13.24
CA LEU A 24 -16.66 -10.35 -14.19
C LEU A 24 -17.05 -9.83 -15.58
N ASP A 25 -18.30 -10.02 -15.99
CA ASP A 25 -18.76 -9.58 -17.31
C ASP A 25 -18.84 -8.06 -17.35
N GLN A 26 -19.34 -7.42 -16.30
CA GLN A 26 -19.31 -5.95 -16.17
C GLN A 26 -17.88 -5.41 -16.12
N LEU A 27 -16.98 -6.06 -15.38
CA LEU A 27 -15.57 -5.67 -15.31
C LEU A 27 -14.93 -5.73 -16.70
N ARG A 28 -15.19 -6.81 -17.45
CA ARG A 28 -14.72 -6.99 -18.83
C ARG A 28 -15.28 -5.94 -19.77
N GLU A 29 -16.59 -5.74 -19.80
CA GLU A 29 -17.24 -4.73 -20.65
C GLU A 29 -16.65 -3.34 -20.40
N THR A 30 -16.44 -2.99 -19.12
CA THR A 30 -15.93 -1.68 -18.73
C THR A 30 -14.46 -1.50 -19.14
N VAL A 31 -13.59 -2.47 -18.82
CA VAL A 31 -12.15 -2.38 -19.13
C VAL A 31 -11.92 -2.47 -20.64
N ASP A 32 -12.47 -3.48 -21.31
CA ASP A 32 -12.27 -3.68 -22.74
C ASP A 32 -12.86 -2.51 -23.55
N GLY A 33 -14.05 -2.01 -23.15
CA GLY A 33 -14.69 -0.85 -23.79
C GLY A 33 -13.88 0.44 -23.63
N ALA A 34 -13.34 0.69 -22.43
CA ALA A 34 -12.50 1.86 -22.18
C ALA A 34 -11.17 1.81 -22.95
N LEU A 35 -10.51 0.64 -22.96
CA LEU A 35 -9.26 0.43 -23.70
C LEU A 35 -9.48 0.55 -25.21
N ALA A 36 -10.53 -0.06 -25.75
CA ALA A 36 -10.87 0.04 -27.17
C ALA A 36 -11.17 1.50 -27.58
N SER A 37 -11.92 2.24 -26.76
CA SER A 37 -12.23 3.65 -27.00
C SER A 37 -10.98 4.54 -27.01
N ALA A 38 -9.95 4.16 -26.26
CA ALA A 38 -8.65 4.82 -26.23
C ALA A 38 -7.68 4.32 -27.32
N GLY A 39 -8.09 3.37 -28.17
CA GLY A 39 -7.27 2.79 -29.22
C GLY A 39 -6.16 1.86 -28.69
N TRP A 40 -6.40 1.18 -27.58
CA TRP A 40 -5.55 0.11 -27.06
C TRP A 40 -6.04 -1.25 -27.59
N PRO A 41 -5.13 -2.22 -27.82
CA PRO A 41 -5.52 -3.61 -28.07
C PRO A 41 -6.33 -4.20 -26.91
N ALA A 42 -7.09 -5.27 -27.19
CA ALA A 42 -7.78 -6.01 -26.14
C ALA A 42 -6.76 -6.59 -25.13
N PRO A 43 -6.99 -6.42 -23.82
CA PRO A 43 -6.04 -6.86 -22.82
C PRO A 43 -6.06 -8.38 -22.67
N ARG A 44 -4.94 -8.94 -22.19
CA ARG A 44 -4.91 -10.34 -21.74
C ARG A 44 -5.55 -10.47 -20.36
N TRP A 45 -6.59 -11.28 -20.24
CA TRP A 45 -7.22 -11.58 -18.95
C TRP A 45 -6.55 -12.77 -18.27
N LEU A 46 -6.11 -12.57 -17.02
CA LEU A 46 -5.38 -13.55 -16.23
C LEU A 46 -6.02 -13.68 -14.84
N GLU A 47 -6.57 -14.85 -14.57
CA GLU A 47 -7.23 -15.17 -13.31
C GLU A 47 -6.21 -15.63 -12.26
N THR A 48 -6.28 -15.06 -11.06
CA THR A 48 -5.46 -15.50 -9.92
C THR A 48 -6.04 -16.74 -9.26
N THR A 49 -5.21 -17.47 -8.52
CA THR A 49 -5.65 -18.62 -7.71
C THR A 49 -5.39 -18.36 -6.22
N ALA A 50 -5.86 -19.25 -5.35
CA ALA A 50 -5.52 -19.16 -3.92
C ALA A 50 -4.02 -19.37 -3.66
N ASP A 51 -3.38 -20.27 -4.43
CA ASP A 51 -1.96 -20.60 -4.28
C ASP A 51 -1.03 -19.57 -4.95
N ASP A 52 -1.53 -18.90 -5.98
CA ASP A 52 -0.86 -17.79 -6.66
C ASP A 52 -1.82 -16.59 -6.78
N PRO A 53 -1.80 -15.67 -5.80
CA PRO A 53 -2.77 -14.58 -5.70
C PRO A 53 -2.47 -13.42 -6.65
N GLY A 54 -1.53 -13.58 -7.59
CA GLY A 54 -1.25 -12.59 -8.64
C GLY A 54 0.19 -12.52 -9.14
N TYR A 55 1.13 -13.23 -8.53
CA TYR A 55 2.55 -13.11 -8.86
C TYR A 55 2.81 -13.72 -10.24
N GLY A 56 2.45 -15.00 -10.43
CA GLY A 56 2.73 -15.72 -11.67
C GLY A 56 1.94 -15.17 -12.85
N GLN A 57 0.69 -14.75 -12.65
CA GLN A 57 -0.10 -14.06 -13.68
C GLN A 57 0.58 -12.76 -14.12
N THR A 58 1.07 -11.97 -13.16
CA THR A 58 1.74 -10.71 -13.47
C THR A 58 3.07 -10.96 -14.18
N ARG A 59 3.84 -11.97 -13.78
CA ARG A 59 5.06 -12.39 -14.50
C ARG A 59 4.75 -12.81 -15.93
N ALA A 60 3.70 -13.60 -16.15
CA ALA A 60 3.28 -14.00 -17.49
C ALA A 60 2.87 -12.80 -18.36
N ALA A 61 2.24 -11.78 -17.78
CA ALA A 61 1.93 -10.54 -18.49
C ALA A 61 3.20 -9.76 -18.89
N VAL A 62 4.16 -9.63 -17.97
CA VAL A 62 5.46 -9.00 -18.25
C VAL A 62 6.20 -9.73 -19.37
N GLU A 63 6.25 -11.07 -19.32
CA GLU A 63 6.89 -11.90 -20.35
C GLU A 63 6.19 -11.83 -21.71
N ALA A 64 4.87 -11.63 -21.71
CA ALA A 64 4.09 -11.35 -22.91
C ALA A 64 4.27 -9.92 -23.45
N GLY A 65 5.08 -9.09 -22.79
CA GLY A 65 5.40 -7.74 -23.24
C GLY A 65 4.37 -6.69 -22.82
N ALA A 66 3.58 -6.92 -21.77
CA ALA A 66 2.65 -5.91 -21.28
C ALA A 66 3.39 -4.63 -20.84
N GLY A 67 2.97 -3.48 -21.35
CA GLY A 67 3.39 -2.17 -20.84
C GLY A 67 2.64 -1.77 -19.57
N VAL A 68 1.39 -2.23 -19.42
CA VAL A 68 0.55 -1.99 -18.22
C VAL A 68 -0.15 -3.27 -17.77
N VAL A 69 -0.12 -3.52 -16.47
CA VAL A 69 -0.92 -4.57 -15.81
C VAL A 69 -1.95 -3.92 -14.90
N PHE A 70 -3.23 -4.09 -15.24
CA PHE A 70 -4.36 -3.73 -14.41
C PHE A 70 -4.57 -4.82 -13.35
N VAL A 71 -4.51 -4.46 -12.07
CA VAL A 71 -4.61 -5.40 -10.95
C VAL A 71 -5.94 -5.17 -10.23
N CYS A 72 -6.88 -6.09 -10.45
CA CYS A 72 -8.22 -6.09 -9.88
C CYS A 72 -8.28 -7.01 -8.66
N GLY A 73 -8.09 -6.47 -7.45
CA GLY A 73 -8.07 -7.29 -6.25
C GLY A 73 -7.99 -6.50 -4.96
N GLY A 74 -7.83 -7.23 -3.84
CA GLY A 74 -7.50 -6.64 -2.55
C GLY A 74 -5.99 -6.54 -2.32
N ASP A 75 -5.60 -6.14 -1.11
CA ASP A 75 -4.20 -5.85 -0.74
C ASP A 75 -3.24 -7.01 -1.08
N GLY A 76 -3.58 -8.25 -0.75
CA GLY A 76 -2.73 -9.41 -1.06
C GLY A 76 -2.50 -9.62 -2.57
N THR A 77 -3.52 -9.39 -3.41
CA THR A 77 -3.38 -9.48 -4.87
C THR A 77 -2.52 -8.34 -5.41
N VAL A 78 -2.71 -7.12 -4.89
CA VAL A 78 -1.91 -5.94 -5.25
C VAL A 78 -0.44 -6.14 -4.87
N MET A 79 -0.17 -6.64 -3.65
CA MET A 79 1.20 -6.86 -3.18
C MET A 79 1.90 -8.01 -3.91
N SER A 80 1.17 -9.07 -4.24
CA SER A 80 1.68 -10.19 -5.04
C SER A 80 2.07 -9.74 -6.46
N ALA A 81 1.21 -8.98 -7.12
CA ALA A 81 1.49 -8.40 -8.42
C ALA A 81 2.64 -7.39 -8.38
N LEU A 82 2.68 -6.52 -7.36
CA LEU A 82 3.76 -5.56 -7.15
C LEU A 82 5.11 -6.25 -7.05
N GLY A 83 5.21 -7.34 -6.27
CA GLY A 83 6.43 -8.14 -6.18
C GLY A 83 6.92 -8.71 -7.51
N ALA A 84 6.00 -9.07 -8.42
CA ALA A 84 6.34 -9.56 -9.75
C ALA A 84 6.86 -8.46 -10.71
N LEU A 85 6.51 -7.20 -10.42
CA LEU A 85 6.86 -6.01 -11.21
C LEU A 85 8.13 -5.31 -10.73
N VAL A 86 8.65 -5.66 -9.56
CA VAL A 86 9.90 -5.08 -9.03
C VAL A 86 11.04 -5.21 -10.05
N GLY A 87 11.62 -4.08 -10.43
CA GLY A 87 12.72 -4.00 -11.39
C GLY A 87 12.31 -4.19 -12.85
N THR A 88 11.01 -4.18 -13.16
CA THR A 88 10.49 -4.22 -14.54
C THR A 88 10.11 -2.83 -15.04
N GLU A 89 9.93 -2.71 -16.36
CA GLU A 89 9.43 -1.48 -17.01
C GLU A 89 7.91 -1.53 -17.28
N THR A 90 7.22 -2.52 -16.71
CA THR A 90 5.77 -2.68 -16.80
C THR A 90 5.12 -1.93 -15.65
N ALA A 91 4.16 -1.06 -15.95
CA ALA A 91 3.47 -0.28 -14.94
C ALA A 91 2.28 -1.05 -14.35
N MET A 92 2.01 -0.87 -13.06
CA MET A 92 0.82 -1.39 -12.41
C MET A 92 -0.27 -0.32 -12.39
N ALA A 93 -1.49 -0.67 -12.80
CA ALA A 93 -2.70 0.11 -12.54
C ALA A 93 -3.52 -0.61 -11.48
N ILE A 94 -3.74 0.01 -10.31
CA ILE A 94 -4.51 -0.60 -9.23
C ILE A 94 -5.99 -0.35 -9.47
N LEU A 95 -6.78 -1.42 -9.56
CA LEU A 95 -8.24 -1.38 -9.63
C LEU A 95 -8.78 -1.99 -8.32
N PRO A 96 -9.04 -1.17 -7.29
CA PRO A 96 -9.27 -1.68 -5.94
C PRO A 96 -10.60 -2.45 -5.84
N ALA A 97 -10.53 -3.72 -5.41
CA ALA A 97 -11.69 -4.58 -5.17
C ALA A 97 -11.73 -5.15 -3.74
N GLY A 98 -10.77 -4.78 -2.89
CA GLY A 98 -10.69 -5.19 -1.50
C GLY A 98 -11.38 -4.23 -0.52
N THR A 99 -11.38 -4.61 0.75
CA THR A 99 -11.92 -3.79 1.84
C THR A 99 -10.89 -2.81 2.42
N GLY A 100 -9.59 -3.19 2.38
CA GLY A 100 -8.48 -2.40 2.93
C GLY A 100 -7.89 -1.42 1.94
N ASN A 101 -7.49 -1.92 0.76
CA ASN A 101 -6.94 -1.14 -0.37
C ASN A 101 -5.84 -0.16 0.08
N LEU A 102 -4.92 -0.63 0.93
CA LEU A 102 -3.93 0.14 1.67
C LEU A 102 -3.07 1.04 0.78
N LEU A 103 -2.50 0.46 -0.28
CA LEU A 103 -1.64 1.17 -1.22
C LEU A 103 -2.44 2.19 -2.03
N ALA A 104 -3.61 1.79 -2.56
CA ALA A 104 -4.49 2.70 -3.30
C ALA A 104 -4.95 3.89 -2.44
N ALA A 105 -5.37 3.64 -1.20
CA ALA A 105 -5.79 4.69 -0.26
C ALA A 105 -4.64 5.64 0.10
N ASN A 106 -3.41 5.15 0.19
CA ASN A 106 -2.24 5.97 0.45
C ASN A 106 -1.87 6.89 -0.71
N LEU A 107 -2.04 6.38 -1.94
CA LEU A 107 -1.68 7.06 -3.18
C LEU A 107 -2.82 7.90 -3.77
N GLY A 108 -4.00 7.91 -3.16
CA GLY A 108 -5.15 8.64 -3.71
C GLY A 108 -5.86 7.95 -4.85
N ILE A 109 -5.64 6.65 -5.06
CA ILE A 109 -6.26 5.94 -6.16
C ILE A 109 -7.71 5.67 -5.79
N SER A 110 -8.61 6.16 -6.64
CA SER A 110 -10.05 5.99 -6.47
C SER A 110 -10.44 4.51 -6.47
N THR A 111 -11.43 4.15 -5.67
CA THR A 111 -12.08 2.83 -5.72
C THR A 111 -13.07 2.72 -6.88
N ASP A 112 -13.37 3.83 -7.56
CA ASP A 112 -14.17 3.81 -8.78
C ASP A 112 -13.38 3.20 -9.94
N LEU A 113 -13.94 2.14 -10.53
CA LEU A 113 -13.30 1.37 -11.60
C LEU A 113 -12.97 2.25 -12.80
N ALA A 114 -13.90 3.10 -13.23
CA ALA A 114 -13.71 3.96 -14.39
C ALA A 114 -12.60 4.99 -14.15
N ALA A 115 -12.55 5.60 -12.97
CA ALA A 115 -11.47 6.49 -12.56
C ALA A 115 -10.10 5.78 -12.55
N GLY A 116 -10.03 4.55 -12.03
CA GLY A 116 -8.79 3.76 -12.02
C GLY A 116 -8.28 3.44 -13.43
N ILE A 117 -9.17 3.07 -14.35
CA ILE A 117 -8.83 2.84 -15.77
C ILE A 117 -8.34 4.14 -16.41
N GLN A 118 -9.03 5.26 -16.16
CA GLN A 118 -8.64 6.56 -16.70
C GLN A 118 -7.25 7.00 -16.25
N VAL A 119 -6.89 6.77 -14.99
CA VAL A 119 -5.53 7.07 -14.49
C VAL A 119 -4.46 6.35 -15.32
N ALA A 120 -4.71 5.10 -15.71
CA ALA A 120 -3.79 4.38 -16.59
C ALA A 120 -3.78 4.93 -18.03
N LEU A 121 -4.94 5.33 -18.56
CA LEU A 121 -5.09 5.85 -19.92
C LEU A 121 -4.50 7.27 -20.08
N ASP A 122 -4.62 8.11 -19.06
CA ASP A 122 -4.02 9.46 -18.99
C ASP A 122 -2.48 9.41 -19.04
N GLY A 123 -1.87 8.23 -18.79
CA GLY A 123 -0.43 8.01 -18.89
C GLY A 123 0.37 8.59 -17.71
N GLY A 124 -0.30 8.92 -16.60
CA GLY A 124 0.37 9.28 -15.35
C GLY A 124 1.12 8.09 -14.77
N GLU A 125 2.44 8.15 -14.74
CA GLU A 125 3.31 7.13 -14.16
C GLU A 125 4.25 7.75 -13.13
N ARG A 126 4.49 7.03 -12.04
CA ARG A 126 5.53 7.35 -11.06
C ARG A 126 6.26 6.08 -10.66
N ARG A 127 7.59 6.14 -10.57
CA ARG A 127 8.34 5.08 -9.90
C ARG A 127 8.19 5.27 -8.40
N ILE A 128 7.83 4.20 -7.72
CA ILE A 128 7.82 4.18 -6.26
C ILE A 128 8.89 3.23 -5.74
N ASP A 129 9.36 3.55 -4.57
CA ASP A 129 10.23 2.73 -3.76
C ASP A 129 9.42 1.60 -3.13
N VAL A 130 10.11 0.53 -2.76
CA VAL A 130 9.54 -0.57 -1.99
C VAL A 130 10.49 -0.91 -0.85
N GLY A 131 9.93 -1.28 0.29
CA GLY A 131 10.72 -1.85 1.38
C GLY A 131 10.94 -3.35 1.17
N VAL A 132 12.11 -3.83 1.56
CA VAL A 132 12.54 -5.22 1.43
C VAL A 132 12.88 -5.77 2.80
N VAL A 133 12.31 -6.93 3.12
CA VAL A 133 12.59 -7.71 4.32
C VAL A 133 12.85 -9.14 3.89
N ASP A 134 14.08 -9.61 4.10
CA ASP A 134 14.56 -10.86 3.51
C ASP A 134 14.32 -10.85 1.97
N ASP A 135 13.53 -11.78 1.43
CA ASP A 135 13.15 -11.82 0.01
C ASP A 135 11.75 -11.24 -0.27
N ARG A 136 11.09 -10.66 0.75
CA ARG A 136 9.72 -10.15 0.66
C ARG A 136 9.71 -8.62 0.50
N HIS A 137 8.75 -8.15 -0.29
CA HIS A 137 8.56 -6.72 -0.55
C HIS A 137 7.32 -6.20 0.18
N PHE A 138 7.36 -4.95 0.59
CA PHE A 138 6.20 -4.19 1.05
C PHE A 138 6.22 -2.80 0.41
N ALA A 139 5.05 -2.21 0.21
CA ALA A 139 4.89 -0.89 -0.42
C ALA A 139 4.32 0.14 0.55
N VAL A 140 3.69 -0.28 1.66
CA VAL A 140 3.05 0.61 2.62
C VAL A 140 3.88 0.71 3.90
N MET A 141 3.98 -0.38 4.66
CA MET A 141 4.74 -0.43 5.90
C MET A 141 5.09 -1.84 6.38
N ALA A 142 6.21 -1.93 7.08
CA ALA A 142 6.56 -3.03 7.95
C ALA A 142 6.37 -2.64 9.43
N GLY A 143 6.15 -3.64 10.28
CA GLY A 143 5.89 -3.42 11.70
C GLY A 143 6.47 -4.50 12.60
N MET A 144 6.88 -4.09 13.80
CA MET A 144 7.28 -4.98 14.89
C MET A 144 6.62 -4.54 16.20
N GLY A 145 5.94 -5.48 16.86
CA GLY A 145 5.36 -5.28 18.19
C GLY A 145 3.84 -5.14 18.21
N PHE A 146 3.33 -4.14 18.92
CA PHE A 146 1.91 -4.00 19.28
C PHE A 146 0.94 -3.97 18.07
N ASP A 147 1.35 -3.34 16.98
CA ASP A 147 0.62 -3.25 15.72
C ASP A 147 0.48 -4.62 15.03
N ALA A 148 1.56 -5.40 14.99
CA ALA A 148 1.52 -6.78 14.50
C ALA A 148 0.70 -7.70 15.41
N ARG A 149 0.78 -7.52 16.74
CA ARG A 149 -0.09 -8.25 17.69
C ARG A 149 -1.58 -7.96 17.50
N MET A 150 -1.93 -6.72 17.17
CA MET A 150 -3.32 -6.36 16.90
C MET A 150 -3.85 -7.09 15.65
N LEU A 151 -3.00 -7.28 14.64
CA LEU A 151 -3.32 -8.08 13.44
C LEU A 151 -3.40 -9.58 13.76
N GLU A 152 -2.49 -10.11 14.60
CA GLU A 152 -2.48 -11.50 15.09
C GLU A 152 -3.76 -11.89 15.85
N ASP A 153 -4.30 -10.97 16.64
CA ASP A 153 -5.56 -11.17 17.36
C ASP A 153 -6.82 -10.86 16.52
N THR A 154 -6.66 -10.44 15.26
CA THR A 154 -7.78 -10.20 14.34
C THR A 154 -8.16 -11.50 13.63
N SER A 155 -8.96 -12.34 14.32
CA SER A 155 -9.64 -13.45 13.66
C SER A 155 -10.71 -12.94 12.68
N ASP A 156 -10.78 -13.56 11.50
CA ASP A 156 -11.72 -13.23 10.41
C ASP A 156 -13.20 -13.25 10.83
N THR A 157 -13.52 -13.84 11.98
CA THR A 157 -14.87 -13.93 12.53
C THR A 157 -15.38 -12.66 13.21
N VAL A 158 -14.50 -11.72 13.60
CA VAL A 158 -14.90 -10.48 14.32
C VAL A 158 -15.23 -9.33 13.36
N LYS A 159 -14.79 -9.40 12.10
CA LYS A 159 -14.97 -8.34 11.09
C LYS A 159 -16.44 -8.11 10.68
N ALA A 160 -17.35 -9.06 10.86
CA ALA A 160 -18.69 -8.99 10.27
C ALA A 160 -19.85 -8.63 11.23
N ARG A 161 -19.67 -8.55 12.56
CA ARG A 161 -20.83 -8.49 13.48
C ARG A 161 -20.87 -7.45 14.60
N ILE A 162 -19.76 -6.83 15.04
CA ILE A 162 -19.77 -6.13 16.35
C ILE A 162 -19.27 -4.68 16.33
N GLY A 163 -18.76 -4.19 15.20
CA GLY A 163 -18.43 -2.76 15.03
C GLY A 163 -17.24 -2.26 15.88
N TRP A 164 -16.85 -1.01 15.60
CA TRP A 164 -15.69 -0.28 16.15
C TRP A 164 -15.41 -0.41 17.67
N PRO A 165 -16.41 -0.53 18.57
CA PRO A 165 -16.14 -0.63 20.01
C PRO A 165 -15.40 -1.91 20.46
N ALA A 166 -15.60 -3.05 19.78
CA ALA A 166 -14.91 -4.29 20.11
C ALA A 166 -13.42 -4.26 19.73
N TYR A 167 -13.09 -3.58 18.62
CA TYR A 167 -11.72 -3.33 18.17
C TYR A 167 -10.93 -2.48 19.19
N VAL A 168 -11.55 -1.43 19.72
CA VAL A 168 -10.97 -0.59 20.78
C VAL A 168 -10.74 -1.38 22.07
N LEU A 169 -11.68 -2.27 22.45
CA LEU A 169 -11.56 -3.14 23.63
C LEU A 169 -10.49 -4.24 23.48
N GLY A 170 -10.31 -4.78 22.28
CA GLY A 170 -9.19 -5.69 21.94
C GLY A 170 -7.85 -4.98 22.08
N ALA A 171 -7.71 -3.83 21.42
CA ALA A 171 -6.52 -2.98 21.51
C ALA A 171 -6.16 -2.61 22.96
N LEU A 172 -7.17 -2.31 23.79
CA LEU A 172 -7.03 -1.95 25.22
C LEU A 172 -6.34 -3.03 26.07
N ARG A 173 -6.46 -4.33 25.73
CA ARG A 173 -5.83 -5.42 26.49
C ARG A 173 -4.32 -5.45 26.32
N HIS A 174 -3.83 -5.19 25.10
CA HIS A 174 -2.40 -5.20 24.77
C HIS A 174 -1.68 -3.91 25.18
N LEU A 175 -2.41 -2.85 25.56
CA LEU A 175 -1.81 -1.60 26.07
C LEU A 175 -1.05 -1.83 27.40
N ARG A 176 -1.30 -2.93 28.10
CA ARG A 176 -0.63 -3.33 29.35
C ARG A 176 0.62 -4.19 29.15
N ASP A 177 0.94 -4.59 27.92
CA ASP A 177 2.10 -5.43 27.65
C ASP A 177 3.41 -4.79 28.12
N ARG A 178 4.46 -5.58 28.32
CA ARG A 178 5.77 -4.99 28.62
C ARG A 178 6.36 -4.34 27.35
N PRO A 179 6.88 -3.09 27.42
CA PRO A 179 7.63 -2.50 26.32
C PRO A 179 8.76 -3.42 25.87
N MET A 180 8.99 -3.46 24.55
CA MET A 180 10.10 -4.16 23.92
C MET A 180 11.40 -3.41 24.23
N ARG A 181 12.48 -4.14 24.55
CA ARG A 181 13.81 -3.54 24.63
C ARG A 181 14.45 -3.71 23.28
N LEU A 182 14.63 -2.59 22.59
CA LEU A 182 15.07 -2.57 21.21
C LEU A 182 16.45 -1.93 21.08
N THR A 183 17.21 -2.41 20.11
CA THR A 183 18.32 -1.67 19.50
C THR A 183 17.90 -1.35 18.08
N ILE A 184 17.87 -0.05 17.75
CA ILE A 184 17.50 0.44 16.43
C ILE A 184 18.74 1.06 15.81
N ARG A 185 19.09 0.64 14.60
CA ARG A 185 20.13 1.26 13.78
C ARG A 185 19.50 1.73 12.48
N VAL A 186 19.84 2.94 12.07
CA VAL A 186 19.42 3.54 10.81
C VAL A 186 20.68 3.86 10.03
N ASP A 187 20.79 3.31 8.83
CA ASP A 187 21.95 3.37 7.95
C ASP A 187 23.27 3.04 8.69
N ASP A 188 24.29 3.85 8.46
CA ASP A 188 25.59 3.77 9.14
C ASP A 188 25.64 4.52 10.47
N GLY A 189 24.48 4.98 10.95
CA GLY A 189 24.35 5.64 12.23
C GLY A 189 24.67 4.73 13.44
N PRO A 190 24.94 5.32 14.61
CA PRO A 190 25.19 4.54 15.82
C PRO A 190 23.91 3.82 16.29
N PRO A 191 24.03 2.60 16.86
CA PRO A 191 22.88 1.87 17.38
C PRO A 191 22.26 2.59 18.58
N MET A 192 20.92 2.71 18.57
CA MET A 192 20.13 3.44 19.54
C MET A 192 19.31 2.46 20.39
N ARG A 193 19.59 2.40 21.69
CA ARG A 193 18.77 1.61 22.62
C ARG A 193 17.45 2.33 22.91
N ARG A 194 16.33 1.62 22.77
CA ARG A 194 14.98 2.16 22.98
C ARG A 194 14.11 1.18 23.77
N ARG A 195 13.10 1.72 24.46
CA ARG A 195 12.00 0.95 25.04
C ARG A 195 10.71 1.40 24.37
N ALA A 196 10.18 0.58 23.48
CA ALA A 196 9.06 0.93 22.62
C ALA A 196 7.92 -0.08 22.74
N ARG A 197 6.72 0.33 22.35
CA ARG A 197 5.53 -0.52 22.22
C ARG A 197 5.42 -1.12 20.82
N SER A 198 5.80 -0.35 19.82
CA SER A 198 5.77 -0.71 18.42
C SER A 198 6.85 0.09 17.70
N VAL A 199 7.40 -0.49 16.64
CA VAL A 199 8.16 0.21 15.62
C VAL A 199 7.47 -0.02 14.29
N LEU A 200 7.14 1.07 13.61
CA LEU A 200 6.60 1.08 12.25
C LEU A 200 7.66 1.63 11.32
N ILE A 201 7.87 0.97 10.19
CA ILE A 201 8.80 1.40 9.13
C ILE A 201 7.95 1.55 7.87
N ALA A 202 7.69 2.78 7.44
CA ALA A 202 6.75 3.08 6.38
C ALA A 202 7.44 3.68 5.15
N ASN A 203 6.91 3.33 3.99
CA ASN A 203 7.26 3.90 2.69
C ASN A 203 6.27 5.00 2.27
N VAL A 204 5.07 5.00 2.86
CA VAL A 204 4.01 5.98 2.62
C VAL A 204 3.48 6.54 3.94
N GLY A 205 3.07 7.80 3.92
CA GLY A 205 2.76 8.55 5.14
C GLY A 205 1.37 8.39 5.72
N ARG A 206 0.43 7.70 5.04
CA ARG A 206 -0.97 7.61 5.47
C ARG A 206 -1.32 6.22 6.00
N LEU A 207 -2.18 6.21 7.00
CA LEU A 207 -2.91 5.02 7.44
C LEU A 207 -4.25 4.91 6.70
N GLN A 208 -4.91 3.76 6.83
CA GLN A 208 -6.30 3.57 6.37
C GLN A 208 -7.20 4.72 6.86
N GLY A 209 -8.06 5.21 5.96
CA GLY A 209 -8.95 6.35 6.24
C GLY A 209 -8.31 7.73 6.02
N GLY A 210 -7.16 7.82 5.33
CA GLY A 210 -6.55 9.09 4.90
C GLY A 210 -5.76 9.81 5.99
N VAL A 211 -5.55 9.16 7.13
CA VAL A 211 -4.91 9.76 8.30
C VAL A 211 -3.38 9.80 8.12
N LYS A 212 -2.81 10.99 7.96
CA LYS A 212 -1.35 11.22 7.91
C LYS A 212 -0.72 10.86 9.27
N LEU A 213 0.01 9.74 9.35
CA LEU A 213 0.78 9.34 10.52
C LEU A 213 2.20 9.92 10.45
N MET A 214 2.80 9.88 9.26
CA MET A 214 4.12 10.44 8.95
C MET A 214 3.92 11.44 7.81
N ALA A 215 3.85 12.72 8.17
CA ALA A 215 3.44 13.77 7.22
C ALA A 215 4.45 13.97 6.08
N ASP A 216 5.71 13.63 6.31
CA ASP A 216 6.83 13.87 5.39
C ASP A 216 7.19 12.63 4.56
N ALA A 217 6.56 11.48 4.80
CA ALA A 217 6.87 10.24 4.09
C ALA A 217 6.39 10.29 2.65
N THR A 218 7.35 10.19 1.72
CA THR A 218 7.12 10.20 0.28
C THR A 218 7.58 8.88 -0.34
N PRO A 219 6.80 8.27 -1.24
CA PRO A 219 7.07 6.92 -1.75
C PRO A 219 8.19 6.83 -2.80
N ASP A 220 9.01 7.86 -2.98
CA ASP A 220 9.99 7.96 -4.08
C ASP A 220 11.21 8.83 -3.76
N ASP A 221 11.55 8.97 -2.48
CA ASP A 221 12.74 9.72 -2.02
C ASP A 221 13.94 8.83 -1.69
N GLY A 222 13.79 7.51 -1.85
CA GLY A 222 14.79 6.51 -1.53
C GLY A 222 14.98 6.31 -0.03
N LEU A 223 13.99 6.67 0.79
CA LEU A 223 14.08 6.60 2.25
C LEU A 223 12.82 5.95 2.87
N LEU A 224 12.97 5.46 4.09
CA LEU A 224 11.88 4.91 4.89
C LEU A 224 11.73 5.70 6.18
N ASP A 225 10.49 5.99 6.57
CA ASP A 225 10.16 6.66 7.82
C ASP A 225 9.94 5.65 8.94
N VAL A 226 10.63 5.85 10.06
CA VAL A 226 10.62 4.93 11.21
C VAL A 226 9.95 5.61 12.40
N ALA A 227 8.72 5.21 12.72
CA ALA A 227 8.05 5.64 13.94
C ALA A 227 8.33 4.67 15.08
N VAL A 228 8.96 5.17 16.13
CA VAL A 228 9.17 4.47 17.39
C VAL A 228 8.12 4.94 18.39
N LEU A 229 7.13 4.10 18.65
CA LEU A 229 6.02 4.41 19.54
C LEU A 229 6.38 4.05 20.97
N THR A 230 6.40 5.02 21.89
CA THR A 230 6.72 4.81 23.32
C THR A 230 5.60 5.18 24.31
N PRO A 231 4.30 4.96 24.02
CA PRO A 231 3.25 5.26 25.00
C PRO A 231 3.35 4.32 26.22
N ARG A 232 3.21 4.90 27.42
CA ARG A 232 3.36 4.20 28.70
C ARG A 232 2.05 3.99 29.43
N THR A 233 1.05 4.82 29.15
CA THR A 233 -0.25 4.86 29.84
C THR A 233 -1.38 5.02 28.83
N LEU A 234 -2.62 4.72 29.24
CA LEU A 234 -3.82 4.95 28.42
C LEU A 234 -3.94 6.41 27.97
N ARG A 235 -3.52 7.36 28.82
CA ARG A 235 -3.51 8.79 28.47
C ARG A 235 -2.52 9.09 27.33
N HIS A 236 -1.36 8.43 27.28
CA HIS A 236 -0.42 8.59 26.16
C HIS A 236 -0.98 8.04 24.87
N TRP A 237 -1.69 6.91 24.92
CA TRP A 237 -2.39 6.35 23.77
C TRP A 237 -3.51 7.26 23.25
N ALA A 238 -4.33 7.80 24.15
CA ALA A 238 -5.36 8.78 23.80
C ALA A 238 -4.76 10.06 23.19
N ALA A 239 -3.65 10.56 23.76
CA ALA A 239 -2.95 11.73 23.23
C ALA A 239 -2.34 11.48 21.85
N LEU A 240 -1.78 10.28 21.61
CA LEU A 240 -1.29 9.86 20.31
C LEU A 240 -2.42 9.84 19.28
N GLY A 241 -3.51 9.12 19.57
CA GLY A 241 -4.67 9.04 18.68
C GLY A 241 -5.27 10.43 18.37
N LEU A 242 -5.40 11.29 19.37
CA LEU A 242 -5.91 12.65 19.20
C LEU A 242 -4.98 13.54 18.37
N ALA A 243 -3.67 13.38 18.51
CA ALA A 243 -2.69 14.14 17.72
C ALA A 243 -2.71 13.71 16.26
N VAL A 244 -2.84 12.40 16.01
CA VAL A 244 -2.96 11.80 14.69
C VAL A 244 -4.25 12.26 13.99
N VAL A 245 -5.41 12.19 14.66
CA VAL A 245 -6.69 12.70 14.12
C VAL A 245 -6.67 14.20 13.86
N ARG A 246 -5.88 14.97 14.63
CA ARG A 246 -5.72 16.42 14.44
C ARG A 246 -4.61 16.78 13.45
N HIS A 247 -4.05 15.80 12.73
CA HIS A 247 -2.97 16.02 11.76
C HIS A 247 -1.81 16.86 12.31
N ARG A 248 -1.45 16.65 13.59
CA ARG A 248 -0.36 17.40 14.22
C ARG A 248 0.97 16.94 13.63
N THR A 249 1.79 17.90 13.23
CA THR A 249 3.18 17.65 12.78
C THR A 249 4.02 16.91 13.82
N ARG A 250 3.75 17.15 15.11
CA ARG A 250 4.39 16.44 16.22
C ARG A 250 3.40 15.59 17.00
N VAL A 251 3.58 14.27 16.95
CA VAL A 251 2.77 13.30 17.70
C VAL A 251 3.45 12.96 19.03
N PRO A 252 2.77 13.12 20.18
CA PRO A 252 3.32 12.74 21.48
C PRO A 252 3.61 11.25 21.59
N SER A 253 4.67 10.88 22.33
CA SER A 253 5.10 9.48 22.49
C SER A 253 5.48 8.78 21.19
N MET A 254 5.84 9.54 20.16
CA MET A 254 6.35 9.06 18.89
C MET A 254 7.67 9.77 18.58
N GLN A 255 8.68 8.99 18.21
CA GLN A 255 9.91 9.50 17.61
C GLN A 255 9.92 9.05 16.15
N VAL A 256 10.18 9.96 15.23
CA VAL A 256 10.38 9.67 13.80
C VAL A 256 11.88 9.72 13.50
N LEU A 257 12.37 8.72 12.78
CA LEU A 257 13.70 8.66 12.17
C LEU A 257 13.50 8.38 10.67
N GLN A 258 14.52 8.61 9.85
CA GLN A 258 14.44 8.35 8.41
C GLN A 258 15.78 7.78 7.93
N GLY A 259 15.74 6.82 7.01
CA GLY A 259 16.94 6.22 6.41
C GLY A 259 16.61 5.17 5.35
N ALA A 260 17.62 4.77 4.59
CA ALA A 260 17.48 3.78 3.52
C ALA A 260 17.54 2.34 4.05
N ARG A 261 18.22 2.12 5.17
CA ARG A 261 18.34 0.83 5.84
C ARG A 261 18.03 0.96 7.31
N VAL A 262 17.13 0.11 7.80
CA VAL A 262 16.65 0.14 9.19
C VAL A 262 16.78 -1.25 9.79
N GLU A 263 17.55 -1.37 10.87
CA GLU A 263 17.69 -2.61 11.63
C GLU A 263 17.08 -2.42 13.02
N VAL A 264 16.05 -3.21 13.31
CA VAL A 264 15.39 -3.26 14.62
C VAL A 264 15.64 -4.63 15.24
N ARG A 265 16.37 -4.67 16.35
CA ARG A 265 16.59 -5.90 17.14
C ARG A 265 15.91 -5.80 18.49
N SER A 266 15.14 -6.81 18.86
CA SER A 266 14.55 -7.00 20.18
C SER A 266 15.32 -8.02 20.99
N ASP A 267 15.24 -7.91 22.32
CA ASP A 267 15.76 -8.90 23.27
C ASP A 267 15.01 -10.24 23.31
N ARG A 268 13.91 -10.37 22.59
CA ARG A 268 13.06 -11.57 22.51
C ARG A 268 12.24 -11.54 21.22
N PRO A 269 11.73 -12.68 20.72
CA PRO A 269 10.85 -12.71 19.56
C PRO A 269 9.64 -11.80 19.74
N GLN A 270 9.33 -11.02 18.70
CA GLN A 270 8.15 -10.17 18.61
C GLN A 270 7.37 -10.52 17.34
N PRO A 271 6.04 -10.34 17.35
CA PRO A 271 5.25 -10.37 16.13
C PRO A 271 5.70 -9.29 15.15
N ARG A 272 5.66 -9.64 13.87
CA ARG A 272 6.10 -8.81 12.75
C ARG A 272 5.06 -8.86 11.64
N GLN A 273 4.97 -7.79 10.84
CA GLN A 273 4.03 -7.69 9.73
C GLN A 273 4.63 -6.92 8.55
N LEU A 274 4.14 -7.21 7.36
CA LEU A 274 4.38 -6.47 6.11
C LEU A 274 3.02 -6.16 5.47
N ASP A 275 2.69 -4.88 5.26
CA ASP A 275 1.45 -4.41 4.65
C ASP A 275 0.15 -5.03 5.23
N GLY A 276 0.16 -5.36 6.52
CA GLY A 276 -0.96 -6.00 7.21
C GLY A 276 -0.92 -7.53 7.25
N ASP A 277 -0.01 -8.16 6.51
CA ASP A 277 0.21 -9.60 6.53
C ASP A 277 1.25 -9.99 7.59
N LEU A 278 0.92 -10.97 8.42
CA LEU A 278 1.82 -11.45 9.46
C LEU A 278 2.97 -12.26 8.83
N ILE A 279 4.16 -12.02 9.35
CA ILE A 279 5.34 -12.86 9.07
C ILE A 279 5.76 -13.55 10.36
N GLU A 280 6.58 -14.59 10.24
CA GLU A 280 7.07 -15.35 11.39
C GLU A 280 7.61 -14.42 12.49
N PRO A 281 7.21 -14.61 13.76
CA PRO A 281 7.76 -13.84 14.86
C PRO A 281 9.28 -13.94 14.91
N GLY A 282 9.95 -12.82 15.17
CA GLY A 282 11.41 -12.74 15.11
C GLY A 282 11.96 -11.75 16.12
N ASP A 283 13.24 -11.91 16.46
CA ASP A 283 13.98 -10.96 17.27
C ASP A 283 14.61 -9.83 16.44
N ALA A 284 14.54 -9.90 15.11
CA ALA A 284 15.03 -8.89 14.19
C ALA A 284 14.01 -8.53 13.11
N LEU A 285 14.01 -7.26 12.70
CA LEU A 285 13.38 -6.74 11.51
C LEU A 285 14.41 -5.84 10.83
N VAL A 286 15.02 -6.36 9.75
CA VAL A 286 15.97 -5.64 8.92
C VAL A 286 15.23 -5.25 7.65
N VAL A 287 15.16 -3.95 7.39
CA VAL A 287 14.46 -3.38 6.25
C VAL A 287 15.44 -2.59 5.41
N GLU A 288 15.41 -2.81 4.11
CA GLU A 288 16.15 -2.01 3.12
C GLU A 288 15.18 -1.46 2.09
N VAL A 289 15.33 -0.19 1.75
CA VAL A 289 14.59 0.41 0.64
C VAL A 289 15.21 -0.02 -0.67
N ARG A 290 14.37 -0.37 -1.63
CA ARG A 290 14.75 -0.49 -3.03
C ARG A 290 14.15 0.71 -3.77
N PRO A 291 14.98 1.71 -4.11
CA PRO A 291 14.48 2.92 -4.73
C PRO A 291 14.00 2.65 -6.15
N GLU A 292 13.00 3.41 -6.59
CA GLU A 292 12.48 3.41 -7.97
C GLU A 292 12.10 2.01 -8.50
N ALA A 293 11.61 1.15 -7.61
CA ALA A 293 11.48 -0.27 -7.86
C ALA A 293 10.32 -0.65 -8.78
N VAL A 294 9.21 0.09 -8.73
CA VAL A 294 7.96 -0.26 -9.42
C VAL A 294 7.33 0.97 -10.06
N TRP A 295 6.92 0.84 -11.31
CA TRP A 295 6.11 1.85 -11.98
C TRP A 295 4.63 1.70 -11.56
N LEU A 296 4.04 2.76 -11.04
CA LEU A 296 2.61 2.84 -10.74
C LEU A 296 1.91 3.85 -11.63
N CYS A 297 0.73 3.49 -12.11
CA CYS A 297 -0.21 4.44 -12.68
C CYS A 297 -0.81 5.27 -11.54
N VAL A 298 -0.58 6.58 -11.57
CA VAL A 298 -1.08 7.52 -10.56
C VAL A 298 -1.73 8.71 -11.25
N PRO A 299 -2.73 9.37 -10.61
CA PRO A 299 -3.29 10.60 -11.16
C PRO A 299 -2.17 11.60 -11.46
N GLN A 300 -2.15 12.20 -12.64
CA GLN A 300 -1.24 13.32 -12.89
C GLN A 300 -1.76 14.51 -12.10
N PRO A 301 -0.97 15.06 -11.15
CA PRO A 301 -1.40 16.19 -10.37
C PRO A 301 -1.65 17.41 -11.29
N ALA A 302 -2.89 17.89 -11.34
CA ALA A 302 -3.26 19.12 -12.01
C ALA A 302 -2.95 20.35 -11.13
N GLU A 303 -3.07 20.21 -9.80
CA GLU A 303 -3.04 21.35 -8.87
C GLU A 303 -2.16 21.15 -7.60
N HIS A 304 -1.80 19.92 -7.20
CA HIS A 304 -1.07 19.67 -5.94
C HIS A 304 -0.08 18.48 -6.00
N PRO A 305 1.14 18.56 -5.41
CA PRO A 305 2.15 17.47 -5.48
C PRO A 305 1.77 16.20 -4.69
N ASP A 306 0.80 16.29 -3.79
CA ASP A 306 0.25 15.14 -3.04
C ASP A 306 -0.87 14.46 -3.85
N LEU A 307 -0.58 13.27 -4.37
CA LEU A 307 -1.46 12.51 -5.29
C LEU A 307 -2.86 12.21 -4.72
N ALA A 308 -3.01 12.16 -3.39
CA ALA A 308 -4.30 11.91 -2.76
C ALA A 308 -5.23 13.12 -2.70
N GLU A 309 -4.71 14.33 -2.86
CA GLU A 309 -5.54 15.54 -2.89
C GLU A 309 -6.15 15.78 -4.27
N ASP A 310 -5.55 15.24 -5.34
CA ASP A 310 -6.02 15.44 -6.72
C ASP A 310 -6.96 14.34 -7.26
N ALA A 311 -7.23 13.31 -6.45
CA ALA A 311 -8.06 12.15 -6.80
C ALA A 311 -9.49 12.53 -7.26
N GLU A 312 -10.06 13.61 -6.72
CA GLU A 312 -11.40 14.09 -7.10
C GLU A 312 -11.47 14.58 -8.55
N ALA A 313 -10.37 15.13 -9.10
CA ALA A 313 -10.32 15.60 -10.47
C ALA A 313 -10.33 14.44 -11.47
N ALA A 314 -9.64 13.33 -11.15
CA ALA A 314 -9.63 12.12 -11.96
C ALA A 314 -11.00 11.43 -11.98
N ALA A 315 -11.70 11.36 -10.84
CA ALA A 315 -13.05 10.78 -10.76
C ALA A 315 -14.07 11.49 -11.66
N ARG A 316 -14.01 12.83 -11.74
CA ARG A 316 -14.88 13.64 -12.64
C ARG A 316 -14.61 13.40 -14.13
N ARG A 317 -13.42 12.93 -14.51
CA ARG A 317 -13.11 12.54 -15.91
C ARG A 317 -13.61 11.13 -16.21
N GLY A 318 -13.42 10.18 -15.29
CA GLY A 318 -13.92 8.80 -15.38
C GLY A 318 -15.42 8.68 -15.63
N ALA A 319 -16.23 9.47 -14.90
CA ALA A 319 -17.69 9.45 -15.04
C ALA A 319 -18.19 9.74 -16.47
N ARG A 320 -17.47 10.56 -17.26
CA ARG A 320 -17.89 10.93 -18.62
C ARG A 320 -17.76 9.80 -19.64
N LEU A 321 -16.95 8.78 -19.36
CA LEU A 321 -16.80 7.62 -20.27
C LEU A 321 -17.90 6.59 -20.06
N VAL A 322 -18.37 6.44 -18.82
CA VAL A 322 -19.51 5.55 -18.52
C VAL A 322 -20.80 6.12 -19.12
N GLU A 323 -20.93 7.45 -19.17
CA GLU A 323 -22.08 8.14 -19.77
C GLU A 323 -22.01 8.24 -21.30
N ALA A 324 -20.82 8.14 -21.92
CA ALA A 324 -20.64 8.22 -23.37
C ALA A 324 -21.01 6.92 -24.12
N LYS A 325 -21.86 6.07 -23.54
CA LYS A 325 -22.43 4.90 -24.23
C LYS A 325 -23.24 5.41 -25.43
N PRO A 326 -22.94 5.02 -26.69
CA PRO A 326 -23.78 5.41 -27.81
C PRO A 326 -25.18 4.81 -27.61
N ALA A 327 -26.20 5.65 -27.65
CA ALA A 327 -27.58 5.18 -27.71
C ALA A 327 -27.73 4.35 -28.99
N HIS A 328 -27.94 3.04 -28.82
CA HIS A 328 -28.51 2.19 -29.87
C HIS A 328 -30.01 2.39 -29.93
#